data_AF-A0A8T5U4Y2-F1
#
_entry.id   AF-A0A8T5U4Y2-F1
#
_cell.length_a   1.000
_cell.length_b   1.000
_cell.length_c   1.000
_cell.angle_alpha   90.00
_cell.angle_beta   90.00
_cell.angle_gamma   90.00
#
_symmetry.space_group_name_H-M   'P 1'
#
loop_
_entity.id
_entity.type
_entity.pdbx_description
1 polymer ?
#
loop_
_entity_poly.entity_id
_entity_poly.type
_entity_poly.pdbx_seq_one_letter_code
_entity_poly.pdbx_strand_id
1 'polypeptide(L)'
;MFLYTLGDSSFSIFTHYMSHLGIGPNGSNIVFNLGSMVSGIVLVFFFLNLSVFLIKKEVPRILVNLSFVAGFMSSIGIFLIGVFPGDGSQDLHNFGASFFFLGGLAFCILYGISEWKAKSISKLQALSGFVVAFLFIVFLFFTTINQYNPELALELSHFSEWILFTFVMLWIIGHEFAMVKEKKLT
;
A
#
# COMPACT_ATOMS: atom_id res chain seq x y z
N MET A 1 3.31 -15.24 -5.46
CA MET A 1 4.70 -15.56 -5.83
C MET A 1 4.92 -17.05 -6.05
N PHE A 2 4.84 -17.90 -5.01
CA PHE A 2 5.13 -19.35 -5.16
C PHE A 2 4.34 -20.03 -6.29
N LEU A 3 3.02 -19.83 -6.36
CA LEU A 3 2.19 -20.38 -7.44
C LEU A 3 2.63 -19.88 -8.83
N TYR A 4 2.98 -18.60 -8.94
CA TYR A 4 3.42 -17.98 -10.20
C TYR A 4 4.73 -18.62 -10.69
N THR A 5 5.72 -18.76 -9.82
CA THR A 5 7.03 -19.35 -10.16
C THR A 5 6.96 -20.81 -10.60
N LEU A 6 5.89 -21.53 -10.25
CA LEU A 6 5.66 -22.89 -10.74
C LEU A 6 5.24 -22.92 -12.22
N GLY A 7 4.70 -21.81 -12.74
CA GLY A 7 4.19 -21.72 -14.11
C GLY A 7 5.02 -20.82 -15.02
N ASP A 8 5.89 -20.01 -14.44
CA ASP A 8 6.83 -19.15 -15.15
C ASP A 8 8.19 -19.15 -14.45
N SER A 9 9.18 -19.80 -15.08
CA SER A 9 10.56 -19.89 -14.59
C SER A 9 11.37 -18.60 -14.79
N SER A 10 10.86 -17.64 -15.57
CA SER A 10 11.48 -16.33 -15.77
C SER A 10 11.07 -15.29 -14.72
N PHE A 11 10.14 -15.66 -13.83
CA PHE A 11 9.66 -14.78 -12.79
C PHE A 11 10.80 -14.32 -11.86
N SER A 12 10.87 -13.01 -11.68
CA SER A 12 11.67 -12.36 -10.65
C SER A 12 11.03 -11.02 -10.28
N ILE A 13 11.41 -10.47 -9.14
CA ILE A 13 10.98 -9.14 -8.70
C ILE A 13 11.51 -8.00 -9.59
N PHE A 14 12.44 -8.28 -10.50
CA PHE A 14 12.99 -7.33 -11.48
C PHE A 14 12.32 -7.44 -12.85
N THR A 15 11.67 -8.57 -13.13
CA THR A 15 11.05 -8.85 -14.44
C THR A 15 9.54 -8.71 -14.42
N HIS A 16 8.91 -8.71 -13.23
CA HIS A 16 7.46 -8.67 -13.09
C HIS A 16 7.03 -7.68 -12.01
N TYR A 17 6.01 -6.88 -12.32
CA TYR A 17 5.21 -6.19 -11.32
C TYR A 17 4.57 -7.20 -10.36
N MET A 18 4.34 -6.77 -9.13
CA MET A 18 3.54 -7.50 -8.17
C MET A 18 2.11 -7.72 -8.68
N SER A 19 1.54 -6.72 -9.35
CA SER A 19 0.20 -6.81 -9.94
C SER A 19 0.07 -7.89 -11.02
N HIS A 20 1.17 -8.30 -11.67
CA HIS A 20 1.16 -9.44 -12.60
C HIS A 20 0.71 -10.73 -11.92
N LEU A 21 0.89 -10.87 -10.59
CA LEU A 21 0.35 -12.00 -9.85
C LEU A 21 -1.17 -12.17 -10.02
N GLY A 22 -1.90 -11.09 -10.31
CA GLY A 22 -3.34 -11.06 -10.59
C GLY A 22 -3.74 -11.56 -11.98
N ILE A 23 -2.77 -11.75 -12.88
CA ILE A 23 -2.96 -12.32 -14.21
C ILE A 23 -2.77 -13.84 -14.17
N GLY A 24 -1.84 -14.33 -13.35
CA GLY A 24 -1.45 -15.75 -13.30
C GLY A 24 -0.05 -15.96 -13.88
N PRO A 25 0.50 -17.18 -13.88
CA PRO A 25 -0.22 -18.46 -14.05
C PRO A 25 -0.58 -19.21 -12.74
N ASN A 26 -1.05 -20.46 -12.90
CA ASN A 26 -1.21 -21.47 -11.84
C ASN A 26 -2.07 -21.07 -10.64
N GLY A 27 -3.18 -20.37 -10.89
CA GLY A 27 -4.08 -19.93 -9.82
C GLY A 27 -3.51 -18.80 -8.96
N SER A 28 -2.34 -18.24 -9.30
CA SER A 28 -1.81 -17.04 -8.65
C SER A 28 -2.82 -15.89 -8.73
N ASN A 29 -3.53 -15.77 -9.86
CA ASN A 29 -4.58 -14.78 -10.06
C ASN A 29 -5.70 -14.88 -9.02
N ILE A 30 -6.17 -16.10 -8.71
CA ILE A 30 -7.23 -16.31 -7.71
C ILE A 30 -6.77 -15.82 -6.34
N VAL A 31 -5.56 -16.23 -5.92
CA VAL A 31 -5.01 -15.86 -4.61
C VAL A 31 -4.76 -14.36 -4.52
N PHE A 32 -4.16 -13.76 -5.56
CA PHE A 32 -3.85 -12.34 -5.58
C PHE A 32 -5.13 -11.49 -5.62
N ASN A 33 -6.07 -11.80 -6.51
CA ASN A 33 -7.27 -10.98 -6.70
C ASN A 33 -8.19 -11.05 -5.47
N LEU A 34 -8.44 -12.26 -4.94
CA LEU A 34 -9.19 -12.41 -3.68
C LEU A 34 -8.44 -11.76 -2.51
N GLY A 35 -7.13 -11.94 -2.45
CA GLY A 35 -6.28 -11.33 -1.43
C GLY A 35 -6.36 -9.80 -1.45
N SER A 36 -6.31 -9.17 -2.62
CA SER A 36 -6.41 -7.73 -2.81
C SER A 36 -7.79 -7.20 -2.40
N MET A 37 -8.88 -7.89 -2.78
CA MET A 37 -10.23 -7.55 -2.34
C MET A 37 -10.39 -7.63 -0.82
N VAL A 38 -9.98 -8.74 -0.21
CA VAL A 38 -10.03 -8.90 1.25
C VAL A 38 -9.16 -7.86 1.94
N SER A 39 -7.96 -7.58 1.41
CA SER A 39 -7.05 -6.58 1.96
C SER A 39 -7.66 -5.19 1.94
N GLY A 40 -8.35 -4.80 0.86
CA GLY A 40 -9.05 -3.52 0.80
C GLY A 40 -10.07 -3.36 1.94
N ILE A 41 -10.86 -4.40 2.22
CA ILE A 41 -11.82 -4.39 3.33
C ILE A 41 -11.10 -4.28 4.68
N VAL A 42 -10.07 -5.10 4.90
CA VAL A 42 -9.29 -5.11 6.14
C VAL A 42 -8.61 -3.75 6.39
N LEU A 43 -8.08 -3.13 5.34
CA LEU A 43 -7.42 -1.83 5.43
C LEU A 43 -8.36 -0.71 5.88
N VAL A 44 -9.64 -0.73 5.49
CA VAL A 44 -10.62 0.24 6.00
C VAL A 44 -10.73 0.15 7.53
N PHE A 45 -10.80 -1.05 8.08
CA PHE A 45 -10.85 -1.25 9.54
C PHE A 45 -9.54 -0.86 10.22
N PHE A 46 -8.40 -1.16 9.59
CA PHE A 46 -7.09 -0.71 10.05
C PHE A 46 -7.03 0.83 10.17
N PHE A 47 -7.39 1.55 9.10
CA PHE A 47 -7.35 3.02 9.11
C PHE A 47 -8.36 3.62 10.09
N LEU A 48 -9.53 3.00 10.24
CA LEU A 48 -10.50 3.42 11.27
C LEU A 48 -9.91 3.28 12.68
N ASN A 49 -9.30 2.13 12.99
CA ASN A 49 -8.67 1.85 14.27
C ASN A 49 -7.51 2.83 14.55
N LEU A 50 -6.63 3.04 13.57
CA LEU A 50 -5.51 4.00 13.68
C LEU A 50 -6.00 5.44 13.89
N SER A 51 -7.07 5.84 13.19
CA SER A 51 -7.67 7.16 13.37
C SER A 51 -8.27 7.35 14.76
N VAL A 52 -9.03 6.38 15.26
CA VAL A 52 -9.57 6.42 16.63
C VAL A 52 -8.43 6.48 17.65
N PHE A 53 -7.37 5.70 17.44
CA PHE A 53 -6.17 5.72 18.27
C PHE A 53 -5.53 7.12 18.31
N LEU A 54 -5.32 7.76 17.15
CA LEU A 54 -4.71 9.09 17.08
C LEU A 54 -5.58 10.20 17.70
N ILE A 55 -6.90 10.12 17.54
CA ILE A 55 -7.82 11.07 18.20
C ILE A 55 -7.71 10.94 19.73
N LYS A 56 -7.60 9.72 20.26
CA LYS A 56 -7.34 9.50 21.70
C LYS A 56 -5.99 10.03 22.15
N LYS A 57 -5.03 10.18 21.23
CA LYS A 57 -3.73 10.82 21.47
C LYS A 57 -3.74 12.33 21.28
N GLU A 58 -4.92 12.95 21.33
CA GLU A 58 -5.14 14.39 21.23
C GLU A 58 -4.69 15.01 19.89
N VAL A 59 -4.54 14.19 18.84
CA VAL A 59 -4.25 14.71 17.50
C VAL A 59 -5.50 15.42 16.95
N PRO A 60 -5.37 16.60 16.31
CA PRO A 60 -6.52 17.32 15.76
C PRO A 60 -7.37 16.47 14.82
N ARG A 61 -8.68 16.39 15.11
CA ARG A 61 -9.64 15.53 14.37
C ARG A 61 -9.66 15.79 12.86
N ILE A 62 -9.53 17.05 12.45
CA ILE A 62 -9.51 17.40 11.02
C ILE A 62 -8.35 16.72 10.29
N LEU A 63 -7.16 16.72 10.89
CA LEU A 63 -5.98 16.09 10.31
C LEU A 63 -6.16 14.57 10.23
N VAL A 64 -6.63 13.94 11.31
CA VAL A 64 -6.89 12.50 11.34
C VAL A 64 -7.96 12.08 10.33
N ASN A 65 -9.03 12.88 10.19
CA ASN A 65 -10.09 12.60 9.22
C ASN A 65 -9.57 12.69 7.77
N LEU A 66 -8.69 13.66 7.47
CA LEU A 66 -8.03 13.72 6.16
C LEU A 66 -7.15 12.48 5.93
N SER A 67 -6.37 12.06 6.94
CA SER A 67 -5.58 10.82 6.87
C SER A 67 -6.46 9.60 6.60
N PHE A 68 -7.60 9.49 7.29
CA PHE A 68 -8.57 8.42 7.09
C PHE A 68 -9.15 8.40 5.69
N VAL A 69 -9.59 9.55 5.16
CA VAL A 69 -10.14 9.65 3.81
C VAL A 69 -9.09 9.20 2.78
N ALA A 70 -7.83 9.61 2.92
CA ALA A 70 -6.76 9.14 2.04
C ALA A 70 -6.55 7.62 2.15
N GLY A 71 -6.53 7.07 3.36
CA GLY A 71 -6.42 5.62 3.60
C GLY A 71 -7.61 4.84 3.05
N PHE A 72 -8.81 5.39 3.17
CA PHE A 72 -10.04 4.82 2.61
C PHE A 72 -10.01 4.77 1.09
N MET A 73 -9.58 5.86 0.44
CA MET A 73 -9.38 5.90 -1.02
C MET A 73 -8.36 4.86 -1.48
N SER A 74 -7.24 4.71 -0.75
CA SER A 74 -6.26 3.66 -1.03
C SER A 74 -6.83 2.26 -0.87
N SER A 75 -7.69 2.06 0.15
CA SER A 75 -8.34 0.78 0.44
C SER A 75 -9.33 0.38 -0.66
N ILE A 76 -10.06 1.36 -1.19
CA ILE A 76 -10.90 1.17 -2.39
C ILE A 76 -10.01 0.81 -3.58
N GLY A 77 -8.89 1.51 -3.78
CA GLY A 77 -7.98 1.24 -4.91
C GLY A 77 -7.49 -0.21 -4.96
N ILE A 78 -7.00 -0.75 -3.84
CA ILE A 78 -6.53 -2.15 -3.80
C ILE A 78 -7.68 -3.15 -3.95
N PHE A 79 -8.87 -2.83 -3.44
CA PHE A 79 -10.06 -3.64 -3.69
C PHE A 79 -10.37 -3.71 -5.20
N LEU A 80 -10.37 -2.55 -5.87
CA LEU A 80 -10.63 -2.46 -7.32
C LEU A 80 -9.55 -3.17 -8.15
N ILE A 81 -8.28 -3.12 -7.75
CA ILE A 81 -7.20 -3.92 -8.38
C ILE A 81 -7.54 -5.41 -8.36
N GLY A 82 -8.11 -5.92 -7.26
CA GLY A 82 -8.54 -7.32 -7.17
C GLY A 82 -9.79 -7.64 -8.01
N VAL A 83 -10.70 -6.68 -8.17
CA VAL A 83 -11.90 -6.84 -9.02
C VAL A 83 -11.54 -6.81 -10.52
N PHE A 84 -10.60 -5.95 -10.90
CA PHE A 84 -10.20 -5.71 -12.28
C PHE A 84 -8.74 -6.14 -12.49
N PRO A 85 -8.47 -7.43 -12.77
CA PRO A 85 -7.12 -7.88 -13.11
C PRO A 85 -6.66 -7.26 -14.44
N GLY A 86 -5.34 -7.09 -14.61
CA GLY A 86 -4.76 -6.39 -15.78
C GLY A 86 -5.14 -7.01 -17.13
N ASP A 87 -5.37 -8.32 -17.19
CA ASP A 87 -5.79 -8.99 -18.42
C ASP A 87 -7.28 -8.73 -18.72
N GLY A 88 -7.55 -8.13 -19.89
CA GLY A 88 -8.90 -7.80 -20.35
C GLY A 88 -9.56 -6.58 -19.70
N SER A 89 -9.00 -6.01 -18.63
CA SER A 89 -9.54 -4.82 -17.95
C SER A 89 -8.50 -3.78 -17.53
N GLN A 90 -7.41 -3.65 -18.31
CA GLN A 90 -6.25 -2.82 -17.97
C GLN A 90 -6.57 -1.36 -17.59
N ASP A 91 -7.52 -0.71 -18.28
CA ASP A 91 -7.90 0.68 -17.95
C ASP A 91 -8.54 0.79 -16.55
N LEU A 92 -9.42 -0.16 -16.21
CA LEU A 92 -10.05 -0.21 -14.89
C LEU A 92 -9.05 -0.63 -13.81
N HIS A 93 -8.13 -1.55 -14.14
CA HIS A 93 -7.01 -1.91 -13.28
C HIS A 93 -6.15 -0.69 -12.94
N ASN A 94 -5.74 0.07 -13.96
CA ASN A 94 -4.94 1.28 -13.81
C ASN A 94 -5.69 2.37 -13.03
N PHE A 95 -7.00 2.49 -13.24
CA PHE A 95 -7.84 3.38 -12.44
C PHE A 95 -7.83 3.00 -10.96
N GLY A 96 -8.07 1.73 -10.62
CA GLY A 96 -7.96 1.22 -9.24
C GLY A 96 -6.56 1.41 -8.65
N ALA A 97 -5.52 1.12 -9.43
CA ALA A 97 -4.13 1.33 -9.05
C ALA A 97 -3.84 2.80 -8.73
N SER A 98 -4.36 3.75 -9.51
CA SER A 98 -4.18 5.17 -9.23
C SER A 98 -4.74 5.58 -7.87
N PHE A 99 -5.90 5.04 -7.46
CA PHE A 99 -6.49 5.27 -6.15
C PHE A 99 -5.61 4.66 -5.05
N PHE A 100 -5.08 3.45 -5.28
CA PHE A 100 -4.19 2.79 -4.33
C PHE A 100 -2.88 3.56 -4.12
N PHE A 101 -2.18 3.91 -5.19
CA PHE A 101 -0.86 4.53 -5.08
C PHE A 101 -0.92 6.00 -4.64
N LEU A 102 -1.86 6.79 -5.17
CA LEU A 102 -2.00 8.20 -4.78
C LEU A 102 -2.64 8.35 -3.40
N GLY A 103 -3.68 7.55 -3.10
CA GLY A 103 -4.24 7.46 -1.76
C GLY A 103 -3.20 6.95 -0.75
N GLY A 104 -2.39 5.97 -1.18
CA GLY A 104 -1.21 5.43 -0.51
C GLY A 104 -0.25 6.49 -0.02
N LEU A 105 0.28 7.24 -0.99
CA LEU A 105 1.17 8.37 -0.75
C LEU A 105 0.55 9.39 0.21
N ALA A 106 -0.70 9.79 -0.06
CA ALA A 106 -1.40 10.79 0.74
C ALA A 106 -1.59 10.33 2.19
N PHE A 107 -2.02 9.08 2.42
CA PHE A 107 -2.24 8.59 3.79
C PHE A 107 -0.92 8.45 4.53
N CYS A 108 0.16 7.99 3.90
CA CYS A 108 1.45 7.85 4.55
C CYS A 108 1.98 9.20 5.05
N ILE A 109 1.83 10.25 4.25
CA ILE A 109 2.19 11.62 4.64
C ILE A 109 1.29 12.11 5.77
N LEU A 110 -0.03 12.01 5.61
CA LEU A 110 -1.00 12.57 6.57
C LEU A 110 -0.96 11.85 7.91
N TYR A 111 -0.87 10.51 7.93
CA TYR A 111 -0.65 9.76 9.16
C TYR A 111 0.73 10.03 9.76
N GLY A 112 1.80 10.10 8.96
CA GLY A 112 3.12 10.49 9.45
C GLY A 112 3.11 11.85 10.17
N ILE A 113 2.43 12.86 9.61
CA ILE A 113 2.25 14.18 10.27
C ILE A 113 1.39 14.04 11.53
N SER A 114 0.30 13.27 11.46
CA SER A 114 -0.60 13.02 12.61
C SER A 114 0.15 12.43 13.80
N GLU A 115 0.96 11.41 13.53
CA GLU A 115 1.78 10.71 14.51
C GLU A 115 2.92 11.59 15.04
N TRP A 116 3.52 12.40 14.18
CA TRP A 116 4.54 13.35 14.59
C TRP A 116 4.01 14.37 15.60
N LYS A 117 2.73 14.74 15.49
CA LYS A 117 2.04 15.64 16.43
C LYS A 117 1.54 14.96 17.69
N ALA A 118 1.42 13.64 17.71
CA ALA A 118 0.97 12.92 18.89
C ALA A 118 2.04 12.96 20.00
N LYS A 119 1.60 13.19 21.25
CA LYS A 119 2.50 13.33 22.40
C LYS A 119 3.17 12.03 22.83
N SER A 120 2.50 10.88 22.65
CA SER A 120 2.94 9.58 23.17
C SER A 120 3.32 8.57 22.09
N ILE A 121 3.41 8.99 20.82
CA ILE A 121 3.86 8.11 19.72
C ILE A 121 5.35 8.36 19.50
N SER A 122 6.11 7.28 19.33
CA SER A 122 7.55 7.38 19.08
C SER A 122 7.81 8.11 17.77
N LYS A 123 8.85 8.95 17.72
CA LYS A 123 9.22 9.65 16.48
C LYS A 123 9.70 8.70 15.40
N LEU A 124 10.21 7.53 15.77
CA LEU A 124 10.56 6.46 14.82
C LEU A 124 9.31 5.88 14.15
N GLN A 125 8.21 5.68 14.91
CA GLN A 125 6.93 5.26 14.34
C GLN A 125 6.43 6.29 13.33
N ALA A 126 6.39 7.57 13.73
CA ALA A 126 5.96 8.65 12.85
C ALA A 126 6.86 8.77 11.59
N LEU A 127 8.18 8.58 11.73
CA LEU A 127 9.14 8.60 10.63
C LEU A 127 8.87 7.48 9.63
N SER A 128 8.40 6.32 10.09
CA SER A 128 8.11 5.18 9.21
C SER A 128 7.07 5.51 8.13
N GLY A 129 6.07 6.36 8.44
CA GLY A 129 5.11 6.84 7.44
C GLY A 129 5.78 7.63 6.32
N PHE A 130 6.73 8.51 6.64
CA PHE A 130 7.47 9.28 5.65
C PHE A 130 8.42 8.41 4.82
N VAL A 131 9.01 7.37 5.40
CA VAL A 131 9.82 6.39 4.66
C VAL A 131 8.97 5.69 3.61
N VAL A 132 7.77 5.22 3.97
CA VAL A 132 6.86 4.57 3.02
C VAL A 132 6.37 5.57 1.96
N ALA A 133 6.05 6.81 2.35
CA ALA A 133 5.69 7.87 1.40
C ALA A 133 6.80 8.11 0.36
N PHE A 134 8.07 8.13 0.79
CA PHE A 134 9.20 8.23 -0.12
C PHE A 134 9.24 7.05 -1.10
N LEU A 135 8.99 5.82 -0.65
CA LEU A 135 8.92 4.65 -1.53
C LEU A 135 7.76 4.73 -2.53
N PHE A 136 6.61 5.30 -2.15
CA PHE A 136 5.53 5.60 -3.10
C PHE A 136 6.01 6.56 -4.19
N ILE A 137 6.72 7.63 -3.82
CA ILE A 137 7.29 8.59 -4.78
C ILE A 137 8.28 7.91 -5.72
N VAL A 138 9.19 7.07 -5.19
CA VAL A 138 10.16 6.32 -5.98
C VAL A 138 9.47 5.41 -7.00
N PHE A 139 8.46 4.65 -6.58
CA PHE A 139 7.70 3.80 -7.48
C PHE A 139 6.96 4.62 -8.55
N LEU A 140 6.24 5.67 -8.15
CA LEU A 140 5.52 6.54 -9.09
C LEU A 140 6.47 7.18 -10.10
N PHE A 141 7.66 7.59 -9.67
CA PHE A 141 8.70 8.15 -10.55
C PHE A 141 9.17 7.13 -11.58
N PHE A 142 9.59 5.93 -11.16
CA PHE A 142 10.08 4.91 -12.10
C PHE A 142 8.98 4.38 -13.01
N THR A 143 7.76 4.19 -12.52
CA THR A 143 6.60 3.79 -13.34
C THR A 143 6.28 4.86 -14.38
N THR A 144 6.33 6.15 -14.01
CA THR A 144 6.12 7.23 -14.97
C THR A 144 7.21 7.22 -16.05
N ILE A 145 8.48 7.07 -15.68
CA ILE A 145 9.56 6.95 -16.67
C ILE A 145 9.34 5.74 -17.57
N ASN A 146 8.99 4.58 -17.00
CA ASN A 146 8.75 3.35 -17.75
C ASN A 146 7.64 3.53 -18.80
N GLN A 147 6.59 4.31 -18.49
CA GLN A 147 5.51 4.60 -19.45
C GLN A 147 5.99 5.39 -20.68
N TYR A 148 6.99 6.29 -20.53
CA TYR A 148 7.50 7.10 -21.63
C TYR A 148 8.74 6.51 -22.30
N ASN A 149 9.58 5.80 -21.55
CA ASN A 149 10.80 5.17 -22.02
C ASN A 149 11.09 3.87 -21.22
N PRO A 150 10.54 2.73 -21.68
CA PRO A 150 10.67 1.46 -20.97
C PRO A 150 12.11 0.99 -20.77
N GLU A 151 13.00 1.24 -21.74
CA GLU A 151 14.40 0.79 -21.70
C GLU A 151 15.19 1.38 -20.51
N LEU A 152 14.75 2.51 -19.97
CA LEU A 152 15.46 3.21 -18.89
C LEU A 152 15.05 2.78 -17.48
N ALA A 153 13.83 2.28 -17.29
CA ALA A 153 13.25 2.17 -15.96
C ALA A 153 12.42 0.90 -15.69
N LEU A 154 12.31 -0.03 -16.65
CA LEU A 154 11.46 -1.22 -16.49
C LEU A 154 11.81 -2.03 -15.24
N GLU A 155 13.07 -2.45 -15.09
CA GLU A 155 13.51 -3.25 -13.95
C GLU A 155 13.37 -2.50 -12.62
N LEU A 156 13.70 -1.21 -12.60
CA LEU A 156 13.59 -0.36 -11.42
C LEU A 156 12.13 -0.13 -11.01
N SER A 157 11.24 -0.02 -11.99
CA SER A 157 9.80 0.11 -11.76
C SER A 157 9.22 -1.16 -11.18
N HIS A 158 9.57 -2.35 -11.72
CA HIS A 158 9.19 -3.63 -11.14
C HIS A 158 9.68 -3.76 -9.70
N PHE A 159 10.99 -3.59 -9.49
CA PHE A 159 11.60 -3.78 -8.19
C PHE A 159 11.07 -2.81 -7.14
N SER A 160 10.86 -1.53 -7.50
CA SER A 160 10.35 -0.53 -6.57
C SER A 160 8.93 -0.82 -6.09
N GLU A 161 8.07 -1.46 -6.90
CA GLU A 161 6.73 -1.89 -6.45
C GLU A 161 6.83 -2.95 -5.34
N TRP A 162 7.71 -3.94 -5.51
CA TRP A 162 7.93 -5.00 -4.52
C TRP A 162 8.47 -4.45 -3.20
N ILE A 163 9.43 -3.52 -3.26
CA ILE A 163 9.96 -2.84 -2.08
C ILE A 163 8.88 -2.00 -1.40
N LEU A 164 8.12 -1.22 -2.16
CA LEU A 164 7.01 -0.43 -1.65
C LEU A 164 6.00 -1.30 -0.89
N PHE A 165 5.50 -2.37 -1.52
CA PHE A 165 4.55 -3.27 -0.87
C PHE A 165 5.11 -3.86 0.42
N THR A 166 6.37 -4.32 0.40
CA THR A 166 7.02 -4.90 1.58
C THR A 166 7.04 -3.91 2.74
N PHE A 167 7.40 -2.66 2.47
CA PHE A 167 7.45 -1.62 3.49
C PHE A 167 6.07 -1.14 3.95
N VAL A 168 5.06 -1.11 3.06
CA VAL A 168 3.66 -0.88 3.45
C VAL A 168 3.19 -1.96 4.42
N MET A 169 3.49 -3.23 4.16
CA MET A 169 3.14 -4.33 5.06
C MET A 169 3.84 -4.22 6.41
N LEU A 170 5.15 -3.94 6.42
CA LEU A 170 5.90 -3.70 7.66
C LEU A 170 5.33 -2.51 8.44
N TRP A 171 4.95 -1.44 7.75
CA TRP A 171 4.32 -0.27 8.35
C TRP A 171 2.99 -0.64 9.02
N ILE A 172 2.06 -1.30 8.31
CA ILE A 172 0.78 -1.75 8.86
C ILE A 172 0.99 -2.62 10.10
N ILE A 173 1.85 -3.63 10.00
CA ILE A 173 2.15 -4.56 11.09
C ILE A 173 2.73 -3.82 12.30
N GLY A 174 3.67 -2.90 12.08
CA GLY A 174 4.26 -2.08 13.13
C GLY A 174 3.23 -1.23 13.88
N HIS A 175 2.27 -0.64 13.16
CA HIS A 175 1.18 0.14 13.78
C HIS A 175 0.23 -0.73 14.59
N GLU A 176 -0.14 -1.91 14.09
CA GLU A 176 -0.99 -2.83 14.83
C GLU A 176 -0.33 -3.29 16.13
N PHE A 177 0.97 -3.64 16.10
CA PHE A 177 1.70 -3.97 17.32
C PHE A 177 1.75 -2.81 18.32
N ALA A 178 2.00 -1.58 17.85
CA ALA A 178 2.02 -0.40 18.70
C ALA A 178 0.66 -0.15 19.37
N MET A 179 -0.43 -0.24 18.60
CA MET A 179 -1.79 -0.05 19.11
C MET A 179 -2.21 -1.14 20.11
N VAL A 180 -1.86 -2.41 19.85
CA VAL A 180 -2.16 -3.53 20.76
C VAL A 180 -1.37 -3.42 22.06
N LYS A 181 -0.08 -3.03 21.99
CA LYS A 181 0.76 -2.85 23.17
C LYS A 181 0.18 -1.79 24.11
N GLU A 182 -0.29 -0.67 23.55
CA GLU A 182 -0.89 0.41 24.35
C GLU A 182 -2.17 -0.04 25.06
N LYS A 183 -3.06 -0.76 24.37
CA LYS A 183 -4.32 -1.27 24.95
C LYS A 183 -4.09 -2.20 26.15
N LYS A 184 -2.92 -2.84 26.26
CA LYS A 184 -2.57 -3.70 27.42
C LYS A 184 -2.04 -2.92 28.62
N LEU A 185 -1.66 -1.66 28.44
CA LEU A 185 -1.08 -0.80 29.49
C LEU A 185 -2.12 0.13 30.13
N THR A 186 -3.32 0.21 29.56
CA THR A 186 -4.49 0.97 30.04
C THR A 186 -5.52 0.06 30.67
#